data_AF-A0AAW5JQA5-F1
#
_entry.id   AF-A0AAW5JQA5-F1
#
_cell.length_a   1.000
_cell.length_b   1.000
_cell.length_c   1.000
_cell.angle_alpha   90.00
_cell.angle_beta   90.00
_cell.angle_gamma   90.00
#
_symmetry.space_group_name_H-M   'P 1'
#
loop_
_entity.id
_entity.type
_entity.pdbx_description
1 polymer ?
#
loop_
_entity_poly.entity_id
_entity_poly.type
_entity_poly.pdbx_seq_one_letter_code
_entity_poly.pdbx_strand_id
1 'polypeptide(L)'
;MVKIAAVAVAAALCAVVVKKNASELGLVLALAAGTVILGLSLGALEGVRELMDTLGDTAGLSPAILAPVLKTVGIAILTRIAAELCRDAKENGIAAFVETAGAASALFVALPLLRTVLSMVTGLL
;
A
#
# COMPACT_ATOMS: atom_id res chain seq x y z
N MET A 1 -1.25 2.22 16.34
CA MET A 1 -0.47 0.97 16.49
C MET A 1 -1.10 -0.03 17.47
N VAL A 2 -1.30 0.29 18.75
CA VAL A 2 -1.86 -0.68 19.73
C VAL A 2 -3.23 -1.25 19.32
N LYS A 3 -4.16 -0.41 18.85
CA LYS A 3 -5.47 -0.85 18.34
C LYS A 3 -5.36 -1.76 17.10
N ILE A 4 -4.43 -1.46 16.20
CA ILE A 4 -4.19 -2.22 14.96
C ILE A 4 -3.63 -3.61 15.31
N ALA A 5 -2.65 -3.66 16.22
CA ALA A 5 -2.07 -4.91 16.70
C ALA A 5 -3.10 -5.80 17.42
N ALA A 6 -3.96 -5.21 18.26
CA ALA A 6 -5.01 -5.94 18.95
C ALA A 6 -6.03 -6.57 17.98
N VAL A 7 -6.48 -5.80 16.98
CA VAL A 7 -7.39 -6.30 15.94
C VAL A 7 -6.73 -7.38 15.09
N ALA A 8 -5.46 -7.22 14.73
CA ALA A 8 -4.71 -8.21 13.95
C ALA A 8 -4.56 -9.55 14.68
N VAL A 9 -4.21 -9.51 15.97
CA VAL A 9 -4.08 -10.72 16.80
C VAL A 9 -5.43 -11.41 17.00
N ALA A 10 -6.49 -10.65 17.30
CA ALA A 10 -7.84 -11.20 17.44
C ALA A 10 -8.32 -11.86 16.14
N ALA A 11 -8.13 -11.18 15.00
CA ALA A 11 -8.48 -11.72 13.70
C ALA A 11 -7.69 -12.97 13.32
N ALA A 12 -6.38 -12.99 13.59
CA ALA A 12 -5.54 -14.16 13.33
C ALA A 12 -5.99 -15.38 14.15
N LEU A 13 -6.33 -15.18 15.42
CA LEU A 13 -6.86 -16.24 16.29
C LEU A 13 -8.20 -16.77 15.76
N CYS A 14 -9.14 -15.89 15.40
CA CYS A 14 -10.41 -16.29 14.80
C CYS A 14 -10.22 -17.03 13.47
N ALA A 15 -9.32 -16.55 12.61
CA ALA A 15 -9.03 -17.19 11.33
C ALA A 15 -8.48 -18.60 11.51
N VAL A 16 -7.54 -18.82 12.44
CA VAL A 16 -6.98 -20.16 12.73
C VAL A 16 -8.05 -21.13 13.24
N VAL A 17 -8.96 -20.67 14.11
CA VAL A 17 -10.04 -21.51 14.64
C VAL A 17 -11.05 -21.89 13.56
N VAL A 18 -11.39 -20.96 12.66
CA VAL A 18 -12.36 -21.19 11.57
C VAL A 18 -11.77 -22.04 10.45
N LYS A 19 -10.50 -21.83 10.08
CA LYS A 19 -9.81 -22.61 9.02
C LYS A 19 -9.73 -24.10 9.36
N LYS A 20 -9.82 -24.46 10.64
CA LYS A 20 -9.87 -25.83 11.15
C LYS A 20 -11.19 -26.56 10.85
N ASN A 21 -12.29 -25.82 10.63
CA ASN A 21 -13.62 -26.36 10.32
C ASN A 21 -14.03 -26.15 8.85
N ALA A 22 -13.71 -24.99 8.24
CA ALA A 22 -14.01 -24.69 6.85
C ALA A 22 -12.94 -23.76 6.24
N SER A 23 -12.12 -24.28 5.34
CA SER A 23 -11.01 -23.52 4.74
C SER A 23 -11.47 -22.31 3.91
N GLU A 24 -12.67 -22.38 3.32
CA GLU A 24 -13.25 -21.29 2.52
C GLU A 24 -13.67 -20.09 3.39
N LEU A 25 -14.26 -20.35 4.56
CA LEU A 25 -14.59 -19.30 5.53
C LEU A 25 -13.34 -18.64 6.11
N GLY A 26 -12.24 -19.38 6.24
CA GLY A 26 -10.95 -18.84 6.69
C GLY A 26 -10.38 -17.76 5.74
N LEU A 27 -10.56 -17.92 4.43
CA LEU A 27 -10.12 -16.93 3.44
C LEU A 27 -10.96 -15.65 3.50
N VAL A 28 -12.29 -15.78 3.59
CA VAL A 28 -13.21 -14.64 3.72
C VAL A 28 -12.93 -13.86 5.01
N LEU A 29 -12.61 -14.56 6.10
CA LEU A 29 -12.29 -13.94 7.39
C LEU A 29 -10.95 -13.21 7.35
N ALA A 30 -9.94 -13.76 6.66
CA ALA A 30 -8.66 -13.08 6.43
C ALA A 30 -8.82 -11.80 5.58
N LEU A 31 -9.67 -11.85 4.54
CA LEU A 31 -10.07 -10.70 3.73
C LEU A 31 -10.76 -9.60 4.55
N ALA A 32 -11.76 -9.99 5.34
CA ALA A 32 -12.50 -9.07 6.21
C ALA A 32 -11.57 -8.45 7.27
N ALA A 33 -10.68 -9.24 7.88
CA ALA A 33 -9.69 -8.74 8.81
C ALA A 33 -8.70 -7.77 8.14
N GLY A 34 -8.18 -8.12 6.96
CA GLY A 34 -7.26 -7.30 6.20
C GLY A 34 -7.85 -5.93 5.86
N THR A 35 -9.11 -5.89 5.39
CA THR A 35 -9.81 -4.64 5.09
C THR A 35 -10.04 -3.77 6.33
N VAL A 36 -10.38 -4.35 7.47
CA VAL A 36 -10.51 -3.60 8.74
C VAL A 36 -9.16 -3.06 9.22
N ILE A 37 -8.09 -3.86 9.19
CA ILE A 37 -6.73 -3.45 9.56
C ILE A 37 -6.23 -2.32 8.66
N LEU A 38 -6.51 -2.40 7.35
CA LEU A 38 -6.22 -1.35 6.39
C LEU A 38 -7.00 -0.07 6.65
N GLY A 39 -8.30 -0.19 6.90
CA GLY A 39 -9.15 0.95 7.27
C GLY A 39 -8.62 1.67 8.51
N LEU A 40 -8.19 0.93 9.53
CA LEU A 40 -7.57 1.51 10.74
C LEU A 40 -6.19 2.13 10.49
N SER A 41 -5.49 1.69 9.43
CA SER A 41 -4.20 2.23 9.03
C SER A 41 -4.32 3.52 8.21
N LEU A 42 -5.50 3.84 7.65
CA LEU A 42 -5.75 5.11 6.95
C LEU A 42 -5.57 6.32 7.85
N GLY A 43 -5.84 6.20 9.16
CA GLY A 43 -5.58 7.28 10.12
C GLY A 43 -4.08 7.60 10.28
N ALA A 44 -3.18 6.66 9.98
CA ALA A 44 -1.74 6.95 9.92
C ALA A 44 -1.37 7.71 8.64
N LEU A 45 -2.16 7.57 7.58
CA LEU A 45 -1.99 8.29 6.32
C LEU A 45 -2.35 9.77 6.45
N GLU A 46 -3.24 10.14 7.38
CA GLU A 46 -3.57 11.55 7.69
C GLU A 46 -2.34 12.32 8.17
N GLY A 47 -1.55 11.75 9.09
CA GLY A 47 -0.30 12.39 9.54
C GLY A 47 0.74 12.55 8.42
N VAL A 48 0.79 11.61 7.47
CA VAL A 48 1.65 11.72 6.28
C VAL A 48 1.15 12.81 5.34
N ARG A 49 -0.17 12.95 5.16
CA ARG A 49 -0.78 14.03 4.37
C ARG A 49 -0.51 15.40 4.99
N GLU A 50 -0.67 15.53 6.30
CA GLU A 50 -0.42 16.79 7.01
C GLU A 50 1.05 17.22 6.90
N LEU A 51 1.98 16.27 7.00
CA LEU A 51 3.40 16.54 6.77
C LEU A 51 3.67 16.95 5.32
N MET A 52 3.01 16.30 4.36
CA MET A 52 3.07 16.65 2.94
C MET A 52 2.55 18.07 2.69
N ASP A 53 1.39 18.44 3.23
CA ASP A 53 0.82 19.78 3.09
C ASP A 53 1.74 20.82 3.73
N THR A 54 2.27 20.52 4.92
CA THR A 54 3.26 21.38 5.59
C THR A 54 4.51 21.57 4.72
N LEU A 55 5.03 20.51 4.09
CA LEU A 55 6.18 20.58 3.17
C LEU A 55 5.85 21.39 1.90
N GLY A 56 4.62 21.27 1.39
CA GLY A 56 4.13 22.08 0.27
C GLY A 56 4.15 23.57 0.61
N ASP A 57 3.59 23.93 1.76
CA ASP A 57 3.47 25.32 2.21
C ASP A 57 4.81 25.93 2.65
N THR A 58 5.65 25.17 3.38
CA THR A 58 6.89 25.69 3.96
C THR A 58 8.09 25.63 3.02
N ALA A 59 8.20 24.56 2.22
CA ALA A 59 9.32 24.38 1.29
C ALA A 59 8.97 24.81 -0.15
N GLY A 60 7.74 25.28 -0.40
CA GLY A 60 7.25 25.63 -1.73
C GLY A 60 7.23 24.44 -2.69
N LEU A 61 7.14 23.22 -2.16
CA LEU A 61 7.22 22.01 -2.97
C LEU A 61 5.93 21.85 -3.79
N SER A 62 6.10 21.79 -5.11
CA SER A 62 4.94 21.61 -6.00
C SER A 62 4.23 20.27 -5.72
N PRO A 63 2.89 20.23 -5.78
CA PRO A 63 2.13 18.98 -5.72
C PRO A 63 2.56 17.95 -6.79
N ALA A 64 3.20 18.40 -7.88
CA ALA A 64 3.80 17.54 -8.89
C ALA A 64 4.94 16.66 -8.38
N ILE A 65 5.64 17.05 -7.31
CA ILE A 65 6.71 16.28 -6.65
C ILE A 65 6.13 15.38 -5.56
N LEU A 66 5.16 15.90 -4.81
CA LEU A 66 4.60 15.24 -3.64
C LEU A 66 3.60 14.12 -3.98
N ALA A 67 2.76 14.33 -4.99
CA ALA A 67 1.73 13.38 -5.38
C ALA A 67 2.31 12.02 -5.86
N PRO A 68 3.41 11.96 -6.64
CA PRO A 68 4.06 10.70 -7.00
C PRO A 68 4.52 9.87 -5.80
N VAL A 69 5.02 10.52 -4.73
CA VAL A 69 5.48 9.83 -3.51
C VAL A 69 4.31 9.11 -2.85
N LEU A 70 3.20 9.83 -2.62
CA LEU A 70 2.00 9.26 -2.01
C LEU A 70 1.40 8.13 -2.87
N LYS A 71 1.36 8.31 -4.19
CA LYS A 71 0.87 7.28 -5.13
C LYS A 71 1.73 6.02 -5.09
N THR A 72 3.05 6.17 -5.03
CA THR A 72 3.97 5.02 -5.00
C THR A 72 3.79 4.21 -3.72
N VAL A 73 3.66 4.88 -2.56
CA VAL A 73 3.37 4.20 -1.29
C VAL A 73 2.02 3.47 -1.35
N GLY A 74 0.99 4.12 -1.89
CA GLY A 74 -0.33 3.49 -2.08
C GLY A 74 -0.26 2.24 -2.95
N ILE A 75 0.44 2.31 -4.09
CA ILE A 75 0.65 1.16 -4.98
C ILE A 75 1.37 0.03 -4.24
N ALA A 76 2.44 0.33 -3.50
CA ALA A 76 3.22 -0.68 -2.78
C ALA A 76 2.37 -1.41 -1.71
N ILE A 77 1.58 -0.66 -0.94
CA ILE A 77 0.67 -1.21 0.07
C ILE A 77 -0.35 -2.14 -0.60
N LEU A 78 -1.09 -1.64 -1.60
CA LEU A 78 -2.12 -2.41 -2.32
C LEU A 78 -1.56 -3.67 -2.98
N THR A 79 -0.38 -3.55 -3.60
CA THR A 79 0.31 -4.68 -4.24
C THR A 79 0.63 -5.77 -3.23
N ARG A 80 1.18 -5.41 -2.06
CA ARG A 80 1.49 -6.38 -1.00
C ARG A 80 0.25 -7.10 -0.51
N ILE A 81 -0.83 -6.37 -0.23
CA ILE A 81 -2.08 -6.95 0.27
C ILE A 81 -2.67 -7.92 -0.73
N ALA A 82 -2.76 -7.51 -2.01
CA ALA A 82 -3.30 -8.35 -3.05
C ALA A 82 -2.43 -9.60 -3.28
N ALA A 83 -1.10 -9.47 -3.25
CA ALA A 83 -0.19 -10.60 -3.40
C ALA A 83 -0.27 -11.58 -2.21
N GLU A 84 -0.29 -11.08 -0.97
CA GLU A 84 -0.44 -11.93 0.22
C GLU A 84 -1.79 -12.65 0.22
N LEU A 85 -2.87 -11.98 -0.17
CA LEU A 85 -4.17 -12.60 -0.30
C LEU A 85 -4.17 -13.74 -1.34
N CYS A 86 -3.53 -13.52 -2.50
CA CYS A 86 -3.36 -14.58 -3.49
C CYS A 86 -2.54 -15.75 -2.94
N ARG A 87 -1.47 -15.50 -2.15
CA ARG A 87 -0.70 -16.56 -1.48
C ARG A 87 -1.55 -17.32 -0.46
N ASP A 88 -2.39 -16.64 0.31
CA ASP A 88 -3.30 -17.26 1.29
C ASP A 88 -4.36 -18.14 0.63
N ALA A 89 -4.77 -17.81 -0.60
CA ALA A 89 -5.60 -18.62 -1.46
C ALA A 89 -4.85 -19.78 -2.15
N LYS A 90 -3.56 -19.96 -1.87
CA LYS A 90 -2.63 -20.90 -2.53
C LYS A 90 -2.31 -20.59 -4.01
N GLU A 91 -2.70 -19.42 -4.48
CA GLU A 91 -2.47 -18.92 -5.84
C GLU A 91 -1.15 -18.13 -5.96
N ASN A 92 -0.02 -18.80 -5.75
CA ASN A 92 1.30 -18.16 -5.78
C ASN A 92 1.66 -17.55 -7.16
N GLY A 93 1.17 -18.14 -8.25
CA GLY A 93 1.37 -17.60 -9.60
C GLY A 93 0.71 -16.24 -9.76
N ILE A 94 -0.55 -16.10 -9.34
CA ILE A 94 -1.29 -14.83 -9.38
C ILE A 94 -0.62 -13.80 -8.47
N ALA A 95 -0.15 -14.21 -7.27
CA ALA A 95 0.59 -13.33 -6.37
C ALA A 95 1.83 -12.72 -7.06
N ALA A 96 2.62 -13.53 -7.78
CA ALA A 96 3.79 -13.05 -8.50
C ALA A 96 3.43 -12.06 -9.64
N PHE A 97 2.33 -12.29 -10.35
CA PHE A 97 1.85 -11.34 -11.36
C PHE A 97 1.42 -10.01 -10.75
N VAL A 98 0.75 -10.04 -9.59
CA VAL A 98 0.38 -8.83 -8.84
C VAL A 98 1.62 -8.06 -8.42
N GLU A 99 2.63 -8.72 -7.82
CA GLU A 99 3.90 -8.10 -7.43
C GLU A 99 4.57 -7.42 -8.63
N THR A 100 4.60 -8.10 -9.79
CA THR A 100 5.19 -7.58 -11.02
C THR A 100 4.43 -6.37 -11.56
N ALA A 101 3.09 -6.42 -11.58
CA ALA A 101 2.24 -5.32 -12.01
C ALA A 101 2.38 -4.09 -11.09
N GLY A 102 2.50 -4.32 -9.78
CA GLY A 102 2.74 -3.26 -8.79
C GLY A 102 4.07 -2.56 -9.02
N ALA A 103 5.15 -3.32 -9.27
CA ALA A 103 6.47 -2.77 -9.59
C ALA A 103 6.45 -1.94 -10.89
N ALA A 104 5.78 -2.43 -11.94
CA ALA A 104 5.60 -1.69 -13.19
C ALA A 104 4.80 -0.39 -13.00
N SER A 105 3.75 -0.44 -12.18
CA SER A 105 2.91 0.73 -11.86
C SER A 105 3.68 1.78 -11.06
N ALA A 106 4.48 1.35 -10.08
CA ALA A 106 5.37 2.23 -9.32
C ALA A 106 6.39 2.93 -10.23
N LEU A 107 6.98 2.19 -11.18
CA LEU A 107 7.90 2.76 -12.18
C LEU A 107 7.21 3.82 -13.05
N PHE A 108 5.97 3.55 -13.48
CA PHE A 108 5.20 4.52 -14.28
C PHE A 108 4.90 5.81 -13.50
N VAL A 109 4.62 5.71 -12.20
CA VAL A 109 4.42 6.88 -11.32
C VAL A 109 5.72 7.66 -11.09
N ALA A 110 6.89 7.03 -11.20
CA ALA A 110 8.19 7.70 -11.10
C ALA A 110 8.58 8.50 -12.37
N LEU A 111 7.99 8.21 -13.53
CA LEU A 111 8.26 8.91 -14.80
C LEU A 111 8.16 10.44 -14.73
N PRO A 112 7.12 11.06 -14.14
CA PRO A 112 7.05 12.53 -14.03
C PRO A 112 8.25 13.12 -13.28
N LEU A 113 8.71 12.46 -12.20
CA LEU A 113 9.89 12.91 -11.46
C LEU A 113 11.15 12.85 -12.34
N LEU A 114 11.33 11.76 -13.10
CA LEU A 114 12.44 11.64 -14.06
C LEU A 114 12.42 12.73 -15.13
N ARG A 115 11.22 13.10 -15.62
CA ARG A 115 11.09 14.21 -16.58
C ARG A 115 11.50 15.55 -15.98
N THR A 116 11.12 15.83 -14.73
CA THR A 116 11.54 17.05 -14.03
C THR A 116 13.05 17.12 -13.85
N VAL A 117 13.69 16.00 -13.48
CA VAL A 117 15.15 15.94 -13.38
C VAL A 117 15.80 16.18 -14.74
N LEU A 118 15.29 15.55 -15.81
CA LEU A 118 15.81 15.74 -17.17
C LEU A 118 15.68 17.20 -17.64
N SER A 119 14.56 17.87 -17.33
CA SER A 119 14.38 19.29 -17.68
C SER A 119 15.34 20.22 -16.92
N MET A 120 15.64 19.91 -15.65
CA MET A 120 16.60 20.69 -14.88
C MET A 120 18.03 20.55 -15.44
N VAL A 121 18.44 19.32 -15.79
CA VAL A 121 19.77 19.06 -16.37
C VAL A 121 19.92 19.74 -17.74
N THR A 122 18.89 19.65 -18.59
CA THR A 122 18.94 20.27 -19.94
C THR A 122 18.81 21.78 -19.90
N GLY A 123 18.14 22.37 -18.90
CA GLY A 123 18.09 23.82 -18.71
C GLY A 123 19.38 24.44 -18.13
N LEU A 124 20.31 23.61 -17.65
CA LEU A 124 21.64 24.02 -17.16
C LEU A 124 22.74 23.92 -18.24
N LEU A 125 22.46 23.26 -19.37
CA LEU A 125 23.32 23.15 -20.55
C LEU A 125 23.00 24.25 -21.56
#